data_AF-A0A1C5XHQ9-F1
#
_entry.id   AF-A0A1C5XHQ9-F1
#
_cell.length_a   1.000
_cell.length_b   1.000
_cell.length_c   1.000
_cell.angle_alpha   90.00
_cell.angle_beta   90.00
_cell.angle_gamma   90.00
#
_symmetry.space_group_name_H-M   'P 1'
#
loop_
_entity.id
_entity.type
_entity.pdbx_description
1 polymer ?
#
loop_
_entity_poly.entity_id
_entity_poly.type
_entity_poly.pdbx_seq_one_letter_code
_entity_poly.pdbx_strand_id
1 'polypeptide(L)' 'MSQEFYTPLTPKFRGEINDSINSQLAELNTCERNTFVSIQEISLNVTKNLIRALPDGYPLRMKKD' A
#
# COMPACT_ATOMS: atom_id res chain seq x y z
N MET A 1 -15.42 -20.77 8.48
CA MET A 1 -15.97 -19.55 7.84
C MET A 1 -15.11 -18.40 8.29
N SER A 2 -14.44 -17.67 7.38
CA SER A 2 -13.62 -16.52 7.78
C SER A 2 -14.51 -15.40 8.28
N GLN A 3 -14.17 -14.84 9.44
CA GLN A 3 -14.89 -13.71 10.02
C GLN A 3 -14.39 -12.42 9.35
N GLU A 4 -15.30 -11.64 8.79
CA GLU A 4 -14.98 -10.33 8.25
C GLU A 4 -15.18 -9.25 9.30
N PHE A 5 -14.26 -8.29 9.36
CA PHE A 5 -14.34 -7.15 10.26
C PHE A 5 -13.73 -5.90 9.60
N TYR A 6 -13.90 -4.73 10.24
CA TYR A 6 -13.35 -3.48 9.75
C TYR A 6 -12.29 -2.94 10.71
N THR A 7 -11.18 -2.48 10.15
CA THR A 7 -10.12 -1.78 10.88
C THR A 7 -9.99 -0.35 10.33
N PRO A 8 -9.94 0.68 11.18
CA PRO A 8 -9.75 2.05 10.72
C PRO A 8 -8.33 2.28 10.17
N LEU A 9 -8.22 3.01 9.07
CA LEU A 9 -6.96 3.55 8.59
C LEU A 9 -6.51 4.68 9.51
N THR A 10 -5.73 4.34 10.53
CA THR A 10 -5.12 5.33 11.44
C THR A 10 -3.90 5.98 10.79
N PRO A 11 -3.43 7.16 11.27
CA PRO A 11 -2.18 7.76 10.81
C PRO A 11 -0.98 6.79 10.90
N LYS A 12 -0.91 6.01 11.99
CA LYS A 12 0.13 4.99 12.17
C LYS A 12 0.04 3.90 11.10
N PHE A 13 -1.16 3.33 10.90
CA PHE A 13 -1.35 2.27 9.91
C PHE A 13 -1.08 2.77 8.48
N ARG A 14 -1.49 4.01 8.16
CA ARG A 14 -1.16 4.67 6.89
C ARG A 14 0.36 4.81 6.72
N GLY A 15 1.08 5.17 7.77
CA GLY A 15 2.54 5.23 7.80
C GLY A 15 3.15 3.88 7.42
N GLU A 16 2.74 2.81 8.09
CA GLU A 16 3.22 1.44 7.85
C GLU A 16 2.99 0.99 6.39
N ILE A 17 1.82 1.28 5.81
CA ILE A 17 1.52 0.99 4.39
C ILE A 17 2.46 1.77 3.47
N ASN A 18 2.64 3.08 3.73
CA ASN A 18 3.51 3.93 2.91
C ASN A 18 4.97 3.50 3.00
N ASP A 19 5.43 3.06 4.16
CA ASP A 19 6.81 2.59 4.37
C ASP A 19 7.05 1.28 3.64
N SER A 20 6.08 0.36 3.66
CA SER A 20 6.13 -0.87 2.84
C SER A 20 6.22 -0.56 1.35
N ILE A 21 5.44 0.40 0.85
CA ILE A 21 5.51 0.84 -0.55
C ILE A 21 6.89 1.45 -0.87
N ASN A 22 7.45 2.27 0.04
CA ASN A 22 8.77 2.86 -0.15
C ASN A 22 9.88 1.80 -0.23
N SER A 23 9.80 0.74 0.59
CA SER A 23 10.73 -0.39 0.54
C SER A 23 10.67 -1.08 -0.82
N GLN A 24 9.47 -1.37 -1.33
CA GLN A 24 9.29 -2.01 -2.64
C GLN A 24 9.81 -1.11 -3.79
N LEU A 25 9.58 0.20 -3.73
CA LEU A 25 10.16 1.13 -4.70
C LEU A 25 11.69 1.16 -4.64
N ALA A 26 12.28 1.10 -3.44
CA ALA A 26 13.73 1.04 -3.27
C ALA A 26 14.31 -0.26 -3.86
N GLU A 27 13.63 -1.39 -3.70
CA GLU A 27 14.02 -2.67 -4.31
C GLU A 27 13.97 -2.61 -5.84
N LEU A 28 12.87 -2.08 -6.42
CA LEU A 28 12.72 -1.93 -7.88
C LEU A 28 13.80 -1.06 -8.51
N ASN A 29 14.26 -0.02 -7.80
CA ASN A 29 15.37 0.83 -8.26
C ASN A 29 16.69 0.07 -8.43
N THR A 30 16.84 -1.11 -7.81
CA THR A 30 18.02 -1.97 -7.97
C THR A 30 17.86 -2.98 -9.12
N CYS A 31 16.65 -3.15 -9.66
CA CYS A 31 16.39 -4.06 -10.78
C CYS A 31 16.84 -3.47 -12.12
N GLU A 32 17.14 -4.34 -13.08
CA GLU A 32 17.29 -3.92 -14.48
C GLU A 32 15.97 -3.33 -15.00
N ARG A 33 16.05 -2.17 -15.64
CA ARG A 33 14.86 -1.49 -16.16
C ARG A 33 14.24 -2.27 -17.30
N ASN A 34 12.96 -2.61 -17.13
CA ASN A 34 12.11 -3.23 -18.16
C ASN A 34 10.64 -2.82 -17.94
N THR A 35 9.76 -3.21 -18.87
CA THR A 35 8.33 -2.86 -18.83
C THR A 35 7.65 -3.28 -17.53
N PHE A 36 7.99 -4.46 -16.98
CA PHE A 36 7.40 -4.92 -15.73
C PHE A 36 7.81 -4.03 -14.56
N VAL A 37 9.10 -3.72 -14.43
CA VAL A 37 9.63 -2.84 -13.37
C VAL A 37 8.97 -1.46 -13.44
N SER A 38 8.89 -0.86 -14.64
CA SER A 38 8.25 0.45 -14.82
C SER A 38 6.76 0.46 -14.46
N ILE A 39 6.01 -0.59 -14.83
CA ILE A 39 4.59 -0.70 -14.45
C ILE A 39 4.44 -0.84 -12.94
N GLN A 40 5.32 -1.61 -12.30
CA GLN A 40 5.28 -1.82 -10.85
C GLN A 40 5.57 -0.51 -10.10
N GLU A 41 6.55 0.29 -10.53
CA GLU A 41 6.85 1.61 -9.97
C GLU A 41 5.64 2.56 -10.08
N ILE A 42 4.98 2.60 -11.25
CA ILE A 42 3.79 3.43 -11.46
C ILE A 42 2.66 2.98 -10.53
N SER A 43 2.38 1.67 -10.48
CA SER A 43 1.32 1.10 -9.65
C SER A 43 1.51 1.42 -8.15
N LEU A 44 2.74 1.28 -7.65
CA LEU A 44 3.10 1.60 -6.28
C LEU A 44 2.93 3.09 -5.97
N ASN A 45 3.35 3.98 -6.88
CA ASN A 45 3.18 5.42 -6.71
C ASN A 45 1.70 5.83 -6.72
N VAL A 46 0.89 5.27 -7.62
CA VAL A 46 -0.57 5.49 -7.65
C VAL A 46 -1.20 5.01 -6.34
N THR A 47 -0.85 3.82 -5.88
CA THR A 47 -1.38 3.25 -4.62
C THR A 47 -1.03 4.12 -3.42
N LYS A 48 0.22 4.57 -3.33
CA LYS A 48 0.68 5.49 -2.28
C LYS A 48 -0.13 6.78 -2.23
N ASN A 49 -0.41 7.36 -3.40
CA ASN A 49 -1.22 8.58 -3.49
C ASN A 49 -2.67 8.34 -3.07
N LEU A 50 -3.27 7.21 -3.46
CA LEU A 50 -4.62 6.84 -3.03
C LEU A 50 -4.70 6.69 -1.51
N ILE A 51 -3.78 5.94 -0.89
CA ILE A 51 -3.74 5.72 0.56
C ILE A 51 -3.57 7.03 1.34
N ARG A 52 -2.79 7.98 0.79
CA ARG A 52 -2.62 9.33 1.37
C ARG A 52 -3.88 10.20 1.26
N ALA A 53 -4.67 10.02 0.21
CA ALA A 53 -5.90 10.77 0.01
C ALA A 53 -7.06 10.29 0.89
N LEU A 54 -6.98 9.07 1.43
CA LEU A 54 -8.01 8.53 2.32
C LEU A 54 -8.00 9.25 3.68
N PRO A 55 -9.18 9.59 4.24
CA PRO A 55 -9.28 10.25 5.53
C PRO A 55 -8.82 9.34 6.67
N ASP A 56 -8.40 9.94 7.78
CA ASP A 56 -8.17 9.21 9.03
C ASP A 56 -9.47 8.50 9.45
N GLY A 57 -9.35 7.24 9.86
CA GLY A 57 -10.50 6.43 10.25
C GLY A 57 -11.22 5.73 9.09
N TYR A 58 -10.73 5.85 7.85
CA TYR A 58 -11.33 5.15 6.69
C TYR A 58 -11.46 3.64 6.97
N PRO A 59 -12.65 3.03 6.81
CA PRO A 59 -12.88 1.64 7.18
C PRO A 59 -12.28 0.68 6.16
N LEU A 60 -11.27 -0.08 6.56
CA LEU A 60 -10.67 -1.13 5.76
C LEU A 60 -11.28 -2.48 6.13
N ARG A 61 -11.90 -3.17 5.16
CA ARG A 61 -12.44 -4.52 5.35
C ARG A 61 -11.30 -5.52 5.43
N MET A 62 -11.24 -6.27 6.51
CA MET A 62 -10.24 -7.30 6.78
C MET A 62 -10.92 -8.67 6.94
N LYS A 63 -10.13 -9.71 6.68
CA LYS A 63 -10.53 -11.10 6.93
C LYS A 63 -9.64 -11.63 8.04
N LYS A 64 -10.25 -12.35 8.98
CA LYS A 64 -9.53 -13.16 9.96
C LYS A 64 -9.39 -14.55 9.38
N ASP A 65 -8.15 -15.00 9.20
CA ASP A 65 -7.82 -16.37 8.80
C ASP A 65 -8.17 -17.37 9.91
#